data_AF-A0A8T4RG21-F1
#
_entry.id   AF-A0A8T4RG21-F1
#
_cell.length_a   1.000
_cell.length_b   1.000
_cell.length_c   1.000
_cell.angle_alpha   90.00
_cell.angle_beta   90.00
_cell.angle_gamma   90.00
#
_symmetry.space_group_name_H-M   'P 1'
#
loop_
_entity.id
_entity.type
_entity.pdbx_description
1 polymer ?
#
loop_
_entity_poly.entity_id
_entity_poly.type
_entity_poly.pdbx_seq_one_letter_code
_entity_poly.pdbx_strand_id
1 'polypeptide(L)'
;MKKILFTVLICVLIFIILSVMGCTNLIPETEFVEEYMPSATIPKAVDSKNSCLDCNVECPGADRTTCVDGDICKCYYRDVSEENNYDDEGNNNNKNKANNYSNFNKEPILFTKTLPSCEDRMDFLSIPPLKYSDFQTITPLGNLNPSGHTFPTDHIYLALNRVDTNNWDTGTVNVPLYMPGNAWITQITASKHLSNNPPFTDYDLTFYSCKELSFRFGHITSLSDKLLEQLNEENNCDKEYETGGSRFQRCSSDNLNLKVSAGEKIGTVGGNPNQNAFDIWATDLRTEELQFANSERWSDEVKHNVCPLDYFIEAEKKNYILYLETGAIIKEPSNQFAAQ
;
A
#
# COMPACT_ATOMS: atom_id res chain seq x y z
N MET A 1 -27.72 -34.01 50.05
CA MET A 1 -26.49 -33.67 49.32
C MET A 1 -26.36 -34.36 47.95
N LYS A 2 -26.68 -35.66 47.78
CA LYS A 2 -26.56 -36.35 46.47
C LYS A 2 -27.50 -35.85 45.34
N LYS A 3 -28.69 -35.33 45.66
CA LYS A 3 -29.63 -34.82 44.64
C LYS A 3 -29.21 -33.48 44.02
N ILE A 4 -28.57 -32.60 44.79
CA ILE A 4 -28.12 -31.28 44.32
C ILE A 4 -26.92 -31.43 43.38
N LEU A 5 -26.00 -32.37 43.69
CA LEU A 5 -24.83 -32.65 42.85
C LEU A 5 -25.23 -33.24 41.47
N PHE A 6 -26.32 -34.01 41.41
CA PHE A 6 -26.81 -34.60 40.17
C PHE A 6 -27.49 -33.55 39.26
N THR A 7 -28.21 -32.59 39.84
CA THR A 7 -28.85 -31.50 39.09
C THR A 7 -27.82 -30.52 38.51
N VAL A 8 -26.76 -30.20 39.27
CA VAL A 8 -25.68 -29.34 38.77
C VAL A 8 -24.90 -30.02 37.64
N LEU A 9 -24.65 -31.34 37.73
CA LEU A 9 -23.95 -32.08 36.68
C LEU A 9 -24.77 -32.15 35.38
N ILE A 10 -26.09 -32.30 35.47
CA ILE A 10 -26.99 -32.30 34.31
C ILE A 10 -27.04 -30.92 33.65
N CYS A 11 -27.11 -29.83 34.44
CA CYS A 11 -27.11 -28.48 33.89
C CYS A 11 -25.79 -28.13 33.18
N VAL A 12 -24.64 -28.58 33.71
CA VAL A 12 -23.33 -28.38 33.06
C VAL A 12 -23.21 -29.22 31.78
N LEU A 13 -23.73 -30.46 31.76
CA LEU A 13 -23.74 -31.27 30.55
C LEU A 13 -24.64 -30.68 29.45
N ILE A 14 -25.81 -30.14 29.82
CA ILE A 14 -26.74 -29.50 28.88
C ILE A 14 -26.12 -28.21 28.32
N PHE A 15 -25.38 -27.44 29.13
CA PHE A 15 -24.68 -26.24 28.67
C PHE A 15 -23.54 -26.56 27.69
N ILE A 16 -22.80 -27.66 27.93
CA ILE A 16 -21.73 -28.12 27.04
C ILE A 16 -22.32 -28.69 25.73
N ILE A 17 -23.45 -29.39 25.77
CA ILE A 17 -24.10 -29.90 24.55
C ILE A 17 -24.69 -28.75 23.73
N LEU A 18 -25.27 -27.73 24.36
CA LEU A 18 -25.78 -26.54 23.67
C LEU A 18 -24.66 -25.64 23.12
N SER A 19 -23.47 -25.61 23.71
CA SER A 19 -22.33 -24.86 23.18
C SER A 19 -21.64 -25.56 22.00
N VAL A 20 -21.79 -26.88 21.87
CA VAL A 20 -21.20 -27.67 20.77
C VAL A 20 -22.15 -27.78 19.57
N MET A 21 -23.47 -27.66 19.78
CA MET A 21 -24.48 -27.72 18.69
C MET A 21 -24.77 -26.36 18.03
N GLY A 22 -24.11 -25.27 18.44
CA GLY A 22 -24.17 -23.96 17.77
C GLY A 22 -23.28 -23.83 16.53
N CYS A 23 -22.48 -24.85 16.21
CA CYS A 23 -21.52 -24.86 15.10
C CYS A 23 -21.81 -25.96 14.07
N THR A 24 -23.06 -26.12 13.63
CA THR A 24 -23.35 -26.86 12.40
C THR A 24 -24.54 -26.23 11.68
N ASN A 25 -24.30 -25.12 10.99
CA ASN A 25 -25.12 -24.80 9.83
C ASN A 25 -24.46 -25.43 8.61
N LEU A 26 -25.22 -26.34 8.01
CA LEU A 26 -24.97 -27.05 6.78
C LEU A 26 -24.60 -26.08 5.66
N ILE A 27 -23.42 -26.25 5.09
CA ILE A 27 -23.02 -25.65 3.82
C ILE A 27 -23.77 -26.42 2.73
N PRO A 28 -24.62 -25.80 1.88
CA PRO A 28 -24.95 -26.41 0.61
C PRO A 28 -23.72 -26.30 -0.30
N GLU A 29 -23.28 -27.42 -0.86
CA GLU A 29 -22.29 -27.46 -1.92
C GLU A 29 -22.73 -26.54 -3.07
N THR A 30 -22.06 -25.39 -3.21
CA THR A 30 -22.15 -24.57 -4.42
C THR A 30 -20.96 -24.91 -5.29
N GLU A 31 -21.26 -25.51 -6.44
CA GLU A 31 -20.33 -25.74 -7.54
C GLU A 31 -19.57 -24.45 -7.90
N PHE A 32 -18.26 -24.55 -7.97
CA PHE A 32 -17.41 -23.51 -8.54
C PHE A 32 -17.67 -23.43 -10.04
N VAL A 33 -18.28 -22.32 -10.49
CA VAL A 33 -18.29 -21.96 -11.90
C VAL A 33 -16.96 -21.24 -12.19
N GLU A 34 -16.10 -21.93 -12.93
CA GLU A 34 -14.82 -21.43 -13.41
C GLU A 34 -15.08 -20.42 -14.54
N GLU A 35 -15.15 -19.12 -14.22
CA GLU A 35 -15.26 -18.08 -15.24
C GLU A 35 -13.87 -17.77 -15.82
N TYR A 36 -13.55 -18.45 -16.93
CA TYR A 36 -12.40 -18.17 -17.77
C TYR A 36 -12.51 -16.75 -18.36
N MET A 37 -11.58 -15.86 -17.99
CA MET A 37 -11.37 -14.62 -18.76
C MET A 37 -10.75 -14.98 -20.13
N PRO A 38 -11.32 -14.49 -21.25
CA PRO A 38 -10.83 -14.84 -22.58
C PRO A 38 -9.45 -14.23 -22.86
N SER A 39 -8.55 -15.08 -23.36
CA SER A 39 -7.27 -14.71 -23.94
C SER A 39 -7.48 -13.70 -25.08
N ALA A 40 -6.99 -12.47 -24.91
CA ALA A 40 -6.93 -11.50 -25.98
C ALA A 40 -5.75 -11.81 -26.89
N THR A 41 -6.08 -12.26 -28.10
CA THR A 41 -5.20 -12.49 -29.25
C THR A 41 -4.29 -11.29 -29.52
N ILE A 42 -2.98 -11.51 -29.59
CA ILE A 42 -1.98 -10.52 -29.99
C ILE A 42 -1.94 -10.42 -31.53
N PRO A 43 -2.20 -9.26 -32.16
CA PRO A 43 -1.89 -9.07 -33.58
C PRO A 43 -0.40 -8.78 -33.77
N LYS A 44 0.15 -9.39 -34.82
CA LYS A 44 1.54 -9.29 -35.26
C LYS A 44 2.00 -7.85 -35.53
N ALA A 45 3.29 -7.65 -35.27
CA ALA A 45 4.07 -6.44 -35.51
C ALA A 45 3.86 -5.79 -36.88
N VAL A 46 3.75 -4.45 -36.87
CA VAL A 46 3.91 -3.59 -38.03
C VAL A 46 4.96 -2.52 -37.70
N ASP A 47 5.67 -2.16 -38.75
CA ASP A 47 6.97 -1.52 -38.87
C ASP A 47 7.16 -0.16 -38.19
N SER A 48 8.44 0.14 -37.99
CA SER A 48 9.08 1.27 -37.32
C SER A 48 8.72 2.68 -37.83
N LYS A 49 8.69 3.62 -36.86
CA LYS A 49 8.59 5.10 -36.91
C LYS A 49 7.18 5.67 -36.72
N ASN A 50 7.03 6.45 -35.64
CA ASN A 50 5.81 7.09 -35.09
C ASN A 50 4.87 6.19 -34.26
N SER A 51 5.33 5.72 -33.10
CA SER A 51 4.44 5.17 -32.06
C SER A 51 3.88 6.29 -31.17
N CYS A 52 2.89 7.00 -31.67
CA CYS A 52 1.91 7.68 -30.82
C CYS A 52 0.50 7.37 -31.34
N LEU A 53 0.30 6.13 -31.79
CA LEU A 53 -1.00 5.55 -32.04
C LEU A 53 -1.53 5.09 -30.68
N ASP A 54 -2.59 5.76 -30.23
CA ASP A 54 -3.36 5.50 -29.01
C ASP A 54 -2.85 6.17 -27.72
N CYS A 55 -2.94 7.52 -27.65
CA CYS A 55 -3.25 8.17 -26.38
C CYS A 55 -4.65 7.69 -25.93
N ASN A 56 -4.72 6.53 -25.29
CA ASN A 56 -5.95 5.94 -24.76
C ASN A 56 -6.40 6.59 -23.43
N VAL A 57 -5.88 7.79 -23.14
CA VAL A 57 -6.30 8.62 -22.02
C VAL A 57 -7.57 9.33 -22.45
N GLU A 58 -8.72 8.89 -21.94
CA GLU A 58 -9.94 9.69 -22.04
C GLU A 58 -9.66 11.05 -21.39
N CYS A 59 -9.76 12.12 -22.17
CA CYS A 59 -9.74 13.50 -21.71
C CYS A 59 -11.14 14.09 -21.92
N PRO A 60 -12.11 13.82 -21.00
CA PRO A 60 -13.47 14.28 -21.16
C PRO A 60 -13.51 15.82 -21.20
N GLY A 61 -14.00 16.37 -22.31
CA GLY A 61 -14.13 17.82 -22.52
C GLY A 61 -12.93 18.51 -23.17
N ALA A 62 -11.87 17.79 -23.55
CA ALA A 62 -10.74 18.39 -24.28
C ALA A 62 -11.09 18.59 -25.77
N ASP A 63 -10.69 19.74 -26.32
CA ASP A 63 -10.84 20.05 -27.75
C ASP A 63 -9.73 19.43 -28.61
N ARG A 64 -8.56 19.17 -28.03
CA ARG A 64 -7.43 18.57 -28.72
C ARG A 64 -6.52 17.79 -27.78
N THR A 65 -5.95 16.70 -28.26
CA THR A 65 -4.84 15.99 -27.62
C THR A 65 -3.60 16.00 -28.52
N THR A 66 -2.40 16.10 -27.93
CA THR A 66 -1.13 15.99 -28.69
C THR A 66 -0.08 15.26 -27.88
N CYS A 67 0.74 14.44 -28.55
CA CYS A 67 1.95 13.88 -27.96
C CYS A 67 3.07 14.91 -27.92
N VAL A 68 3.72 15.06 -26.77
CA VAL A 68 4.95 15.83 -26.60
C VAL A 68 6.03 14.87 -26.11
N ASP A 69 7.21 14.93 -26.74
CA ASP A 69 8.37 14.09 -26.40
C ASP A 69 8.11 12.58 -26.42
N GLY A 70 7.42 12.10 -27.45
CA GLY A 70 7.26 10.67 -27.75
C GLY A 70 6.29 9.91 -26.85
N ASP A 71 6.18 10.28 -25.57
CA ASP A 71 5.53 9.45 -24.55
C ASP A 71 4.56 10.23 -23.62
N ILE A 72 4.44 11.56 -23.77
CA ILE A 72 3.57 12.38 -22.89
C ILE A 72 2.35 12.90 -23.67
N CYS A 73 1.16 12.43 -23.30
CA CYS A 73 -0.11 12.96 -23.84
C CYS A 73 -0.48 14.28 -23.14
N LYS A 74 -0.64 15.37 -23.89
CA LYS A 74 -1.20 16.65 -23.41
C LYS A 74 -2.62 16.85 -23.92
N CYS A 75 -3.52 17.32 -23.05
CA CYS A 75 -4.91 17.64 -23.38
C CYS A 75 -5.14 19.16 -23.32
N TYR A 76 -5.79 19.70 -24.35
CA TYR A 76 -6.09 21.12 -24.53
C TYR A 76 -7.60 21.34 -24.45
N TYR A 77 -8.00 22.38 -23.72
CA TYR A 77 -9.39 22.79 -23.52
C TYR A 77 -9.53 24.26 -23.97
N ARG A 78 -10.57 24.62 -24.73
CA ARG A 78 -10.92 26.02 -24.98
C ARG A 78 -11.52 26.61 -23.72
N ASP A 79 -11.09 27.82 -23.42
CA ASP A 79 -11.87 28.69 -22.56
C ASP A 79 -13.23 28.98 -23.22
N VAL A 80 -14.30 28.62 -22.52
CA VAL A 80 -15.67 29.05 -22.83
C VAL A 80 -16.08 30.21 -21.89
N SER A 81 -15.18 30.74 -21.07
CA SER A 81 -15.45 31.83 -20.12
C SER A 81 -15.17 33.23 -20.68
N GLU A 82 -15.40 33.45 -21.97
CA GLU A 82 -15.59 34.79 -22.51
C GLU A 82 -16.92 34.80 -23.25
N GLU A 83 -18.00 35.06 -22.50
CA GLU A 83 -19.22 35.59 -23.09
C GLU A 83 -18.85 36.78 -23.97
N ASN A 84 -19.47 36.82 -25.16
CA ASN A 84 -19.29 37.87 -26.14
C ASN A 84 -19.51 39.25 -25.49
N ASN A 85 -18.44 39.98 -25.19
CA ASN A 85 -18.54 41.40 -24.88
C ASN A 85 -18.87 42.15 -26.18
N TYR A 86 -20.16 42.26 -26.46
CA TYR A 86 -20.67 43.32 -27.33
C TYR A 86 -20.73 44.60 -26.50
N ASP A 87 -20.17 45.68 -27.02
CA ASP A 87 -20.51 47.02 -26.54
C ASP A 87 -21.97 47.34 -26.90
N ASP A 88 -22.59 48.29 -26.18
CA ASP A 88 -24.00 48.71 -26.36
C ASP A 88 -24.32 49.28 -27.76
N GLU A 89 -23.34 49.32 -28.67
CA GLU A 89 -23.50 49.70 -30.08
C GLU A 89 -23.36 48.53 -31.07
N GLY A 90 -23.18 47.29 -30.60
CA GLY A 90 -23.24 46.09 -31.42
C GLY A 90 -22.05 45.87 -32.35
N ASN A 91 -20.87 46.42 -32.06
CA ASN A 91 -19.70 46.29 -32.93
C ASN A 91 -18.76 45.17 -32.46
N ASN A 92 -18.50 44.23 -33.39
CA ASN A 92 -17.68 43.06 -33.12
C ASN A 92 -16.19 43.39 -33.32
N ASN A 93 -15.47 43.70 -32.23
CA ASN A 93 -14.04 44.01 -32.27
C ASN A 93 -13.19 42.73 -32.40
N ASN A 94 -13.40 41.96 -33.48
CA ASN A 94 -12.72 40.69 -33.71
C ASN A 94 -11.63 40.81 -34.79
N LYS A 95 -10.65 41.68 -34.54
CA LYS A 95 -9.38 41.73 -35.29
C LYS A 95 -8.22 41.79 -34.31
N ASN A 96 -7.97 40.64 -33.64
CA ASN A 96 -6.67 40.16 -33.13
C ASN A 96 -6.87 39.09 -32.04
N LYS A 97 -7.43 37.92 -32.39
CA LYS A 97 -7.37 36.72 -31.52
C LYS A 97 -6.77 35.55 -32.30
N ALA A 98 -5.51 35.73 -32.71
CA ALA A 98 -4.65 34.60 -33.00
C ALA A 98 -4.28 33.95 -31.65
N ASN A 99 -4.67 32.70 -31.47
CA ASN A 99 -3.96 31.69 -30.67
C ASN A 99 -3.47 32.12 -29.27
N ASN A 100 -4.39 32.52 -28.37
CA ASN A 100 -4.10 32.43 -26.94
C ASN A 100 -4.47 31.03 -26.45
N TYR A 101 -3.67 30.04 -26.83
CA TYR A 101 -3.55 28.84 -26.00
C TYR A 101 -2.63 29.22 -24.85
N SER A 102 -3.21 29.65 -23.73
CA SER A 102 -2.48 29.80 -22.49
C SER A 102 -1.94 28.41 -22.11
N ASN A 103 -0.61 28.31 -21.98
CA ASN A 103 0.03 27.16 -21.35
C ASN A 103 -0.36 27.15 -19.88
N PHE A 104 -1.54 26.61 -19.57
CA PHE A 104 -1.85 26.20 -18.22
C PHE A 104 -0.99 24.96 -17.94
N ASN A 105 0.11 25.15 -17.22
CA ASN A 105 0.77 24.09 -16.48
C ASN A 105 -0.25 23.58 -15.45
N LYS A 106 -1.14 22.68 -15.88
CA LYS A 106 -1.94 21.89 -14.94
C LYS A 106 -0.95 20.93 -14.30
N GLU A 107 -0.81 21.03 -12.97
CA GLU A 107 -0.03 20.09 -12.15
C GLU A 107 -0.22 18.67 -12.68
N PRO A 108 0.85 17.85 -12.79
CA PRO A 108 0.74 16.50 -13.31
C PRO A 108 -0.35 15.75 -12.53
N ILE A 109 -1.26 15.11 -13.27
CA ILE A 109 -2.32 14.30 -12.64
C ILE A 109 -1.61 13.15 -11.93
N LEU A 110 -1.66 13.15 -10.60
CA LEU A 110 -1.11 12.07 -9.78
C LEU A 110 -1.78 10.75 -10.19
N PHE A 111 -0.97 9.74 -10.55
CA PHE A 111 -1.43 8.44 -11.04
C PHE A 111 -2.45 7.80 -10.08
N THR A 112 -2.30 8.02 -8.78
CA THR A 112 -3.23 7.50 -7.74
C THR A 112 -4.68 7.92 -7.98
N LYS A 113 -4.93 9.08 -8.59
CA LYS A 113 -6.29 9.56 -8.91
C LYS A 113 -6.96 8.76 -10.04
N THR A 114 -6.19 8.00 -10.80
CA THR A 114 -6.68 7.16 -11.90
C THR A 114 -6.95 5.71 -11.47
N LEU A 115 -6.59 5.36 -10.23
CA LEU A 115 -6.83 4.03 -9.68
C LEU A 115 -8.33 3.77 -9.51
N PRO A 116 -8.76 2.49 -9.57
CA PRO A 116 -10.16 2.14 -9.33
C PRO A 116 -10.59 2.53 -7.91
N SER A 117 -11.88 2.79 -7.75
CA SER A 117 -12.53 2.98 -6.43
C SER A 117 -12.44 1.72 -5.59
N CYS A 118 -12.27 1.87 -4.27
CA CYS A 118 -12.37 0.76 -3.32
C CYS A 118 -13.82 0.30 -3.11
N GLU A 119 -14.80 1.16 -3.39
CA GLU A 119 -16.22 0.94 -3.05
C GLU A 119 -16.35 0.56 -1.56
N ASP A 120 -17.12 -0.47 -1.22
CA ASP A 120 -17.28 -0.99 0.15
C ASP A 120 -16.35 -2.18 0.45
N ARG A 121 -15.44 -2.52 -0.47
CA ARG A 121 -14.56 -3.68 -0.34
C ARG A 121 -13.57 -3.49 0.81
N MET A 122 -13.25 -4.58 1.53
CA MET A 122 -12.29 -4.59 2.64
C MET A 122 -11.27 -5.73 2.57
N ASP A 123 -11.36 -6.63 1.61
CA ASP A 123 -10.57 -7.87 1.53
C ASP A 123 -9.50 -7.78 0.42
N PHE A 124 -8.63 -6.77 0.53
CA PHE A 124 -7.60 -6.50 -0.48
C PHE A 124 -6.33 -7.34 -0.31
N LEU A 125 -6.04 -7.79 0.91
CA LEU A 125 -4.83 -8.53 1.26
C LEU A 125 -5.16 -10.01 1.47
N SER A 126 -4.52 -10.90 0.73
CA SER A 126 -4.85 -12.33 0.74
C SER A 126 -3.78 -13.22 1.38
N ILE A 127 -2.55 -12.71 1.57
CA ILE A 127 -1.42 -13.46 2.09
C ILE A 127 -0.59 -12.59 3.06
N PRO A 128 0.05 -13.14 4.11
CA PRO A 128 0.88 -12.35 4.99
C PRO A 128 2.18 -11.89 4.28
N PRO A 129 2.68 -10.67 4.55
CA PRO A 129 3.88 -10.15 3.90
C PRO A 129 5.16 -10.87 4.37
N LEU A 130 5.12 -11.50 5.55
CA LEU A 130 6.17 -12.33 6.14
C LEU A 130 5.57 -13.67 6.59
N LYS A 131 6.37 -14.72 6.71
CA LYS A 131 5.90 -15.96 7.34
C LYS A 131 5.73 -15.73 8.84
N TYR A 132 4.76 -16.39 9.47
CA TYR A 132 4.55 -16.27 10.92
C TYR A 132 5.75 -16.78 11.73
N SER A 133 6.55 -17.68 11.16
CA SER A 133 7.80 -18.14 11.76
C SER A 133 8.93 -17.12 11.76
N ASP A 134 8.79 -15.98 11.08
CA ASP A 134 9.88 -15.02 10.84
C ASP A 134 9.85 -13.84 11.82
N PHE A 135 8.78 -13.70 12.59
CA PHE A 135 8.61 -12.65 13.62
C PHE A 135 8.10 -13.25 14.93
N GLN A 136 8.24 -12.48 16.02
CA GLN A 136 7.94 -12.91 17.39
C GLN A 136 6.66 -12.28 17.92
N THR A 137 6.46 -11.01 17.65
CA THR A 137 5.34 -10.26 18.20
C THR A 137 4.86 -9.21 17.21
N ILE A 138 3.57 -8.93 17.25
CA ILE A 138 2.98 -7.79 16.55
C ILE A 138 2.71 -6.71 17.59
N THR A 139 3.24 -5.52 17.39
CA THR A 139 2.90 -4.36 18.22
C THR A 139 1.77 -3.59 17.55
N PRO A 140 0.67 -3.29 18.26
CA PRO A 140 -0.52 -2.72 17.66
C PRO A 140 -0.35 -1.25 17.28
N LEU A 141 -1.29 -0.78 16.45
CA LEU A 141 -1.43 0.62 16.05
C LEU A 141 -1.63 1.51 17.28
N GLY A 142 -1.06 2.72 17.26
CA GLY A 142 -1.19 3.68 18.35
C GLY A 142 -0.29 3.40 19.56
N ASN A 143 0.73 2.55 19.39
CA ASN A 143 1.71 2.31 20.45
C ASN A 143 2.72 3.48 20.55
N LEU A 144 3.58 3.49 21.59
CA LEU A 144 4.55 4.57 21.84
C LEU A 144 6.01 4.11 21.72
N ASN A 145 6.25 2.94 21.12
CA ASN A 145 7.59 2.44 20.88
C ASN A 145 8.06 2.81 19.46
N PRO A 146 9.37 2.90 19.21
CA PRO A 146 10.45 3.05 20.20
C PRO A 146 10.36 4.39 20.96
N SER A 147 11.20 4.58 21.98
CA SER A 147 11.21 5.78 22.86
C SER A 147 11.33 7.14 22.15
N GLY A 148 11.60 7.16 20.85
CA GLY A 148 11.57 8.36 20.02
C GLY A 148 10.16 8.87 19.68
N HIS A 149 9.12 8.03 19.83
CA HIS A 149 7.74 8.47 19.63
C HIS A 149 7.20 9.17 20.88
N THR A 150 6.84 10.45 20.71
CA THR A 150 6.13 11.24 21.74
C THR A 150 4.62 11.34 21.47
N PHE A 151 4.17 10.80 20.33
CA PHE A 151 2.78 10.63 19.92
C PHE A 151 2.55 9.17 19.53
N PRO A 152 1.30 8.66 19.64
CA PRO A 152 0.95 7.32 19.17
C PRO A 152 1.39 7.09 17.72
N THR A 153 1.97 5.91 17.45
CA THR A 153 2.42 5.54 16.11
C THR A 153 1.23 5.33 15.18
N ASP A 154 1.45 5.63 13.91
CA ASP A 154 0.52 5.47 12.79
C ASP A 154 0.64 4.14 12.04
N HIS A 155 1.40 3.20 12.62
CA HIS A 155 1.70 1.90 12.04
C HIS A 155 1.82 0.82 13.10
N ILE A 156 1.77 -0.44 12.63
CA ILE A 156 2.08 -1.62 13.42
C ILE A 156 3.54 -2.06 13.19
N TYR A 157 4.06 -2.84 14.13
CA TYR A 157 5.38 -3.46 14.05
C TYR A 157 5.24 -4.98 13.99
N LEU A 158 5.92 -5.64 13.05
CA LEU A 158 6.24 -7.06 13.16
C LEU A 158 7.69 -7.17 13.67
N ALA A 159 7.85 -7.50 14.95
CA ALA A 159 9.15 -7.64 15.58
C ALA A 159 9.84 -8.91 15.07
N LEU A 160 10.89 -8.74 14.26
CA LEU A 160 11.54 -9.85 13.58
C LEU A 160 12.33 -10.73 14.55
N ASN A 161 12.51 -12.00 14.19
CA ASN A 161 13.35 -12.89 14.96
C ASN A 161 14.79 -12.37 15.07
N ARG A 162 15.41 -12.58 16.23
CA ARG A 162 16.80 -12.21 16.46
C ARG A 162 17.76 -13.30 16.01
N VAL A 163 18.94 -12.91 15.51
CA VAL A 163 20.03 -13.86 15.20
C VAL A 163 20.49 -14.55 16.48
N ASP A 164 20.66 -13.78 17.56
CA ASP A 164 20.91 -14.26 18.91
C ASP A 164 19.94 -13.55 19.87
N THR A 165 19.09 -14.32 20.54
CA THR A 165 18.11 -13.80 21.50
C THR A 165 18.75 -13.23 22.77
N ASN A 166 20.01 -13.56 23.03
CA ASN A 166 20.76 -13.06 24.18
C ASN A 166 21.67 -11.87 23.84
N ASN A 167 21.83 -11.53 22.56
CA ASN A 167 22.68 -10.44 22.12
C ASN A 167 21.90 -9.42 21.27
N TRP A 168 21.71 -8.22 21.83
CA TRP A 168 20.98 -7.16 21.17
C TRP A 168 21.75 -6.50 20.01
N ASP A 169 23.06 -6.71 19.95
CA ASP A 169 23.94 -6.10 18.95
C ASP A 169 24.01 -6.89 17.63
N THR A 170 23.60 -8.16 17.62
CA THR A 170 23.65 -9.02 16.42
C THR A 170 22.52 -8.77 15.42
N GLY A 171 21.58 -7.88 15.74
CA GLY A 171 20.42 -7.58 14.90
C GLY A 171 19.42 -8.74 14.74
N THR A 172 18.62 -8.63 13.70
CA THR A 172 17.54 -9.56 13.34
C THR A 172 17.93 -10.47 12.17
N VAL A 173 17.23 -11.58 12.02
CA VAL A 173 17.36 -12.41 10.81
C VAL A 173 16.90 -11.63 9.59
N ASN A 174 17.58 -11.83 8.46
CA ASN A 174 17.13 -11.32 7.17
C ASN A 174 16.08 -12.28 6.60
N VAL A 175 14.89 -11.79 6.29
CA VAL A 175 13.75 -12.61 5.85
C VAL A 175 13.12 -12.06 4.57
N PRO A 176 12.64 -12.93 3.66
CA PRO A 176 11.96 -12.49 2.44
C PRO A 176 10.68 -11.72 2.74
N LEU A 177 10.48 -10.62 2.01
CA LEU A 177 9.27 -9.80 2.05
C LEU A 177 8.44 -10.05 0.79
N TYR A 178 7.15 -10.31 0.99
CA TYR A 178 6.19 -10.57 -0.08
C TYR A 178 5.09 -9.53 -0.11
N MET A 179 4.54 -9.33 -1.29
CA MET A 179 3.39 -8.47 -1.49
C MET A 179 2.11 -9.17 -0.97
N PRO A 180 1.37 -8.58 -0.01
CA PRO A 180 0.20 -9.23 0.60
C PRO A 180 -1.06 -9.29 -0.28
N GLY A 181 -1.12 -8.50 -1.35
CA GLY A 181 -2.28 -8.34 -2.22
C GLY A 181 -1.89 -7.83 -3.61
N ASN A 182 -2.82 -7.86 -4.57
CA ASN A 182 -2.59 -7.20 -5.85
C ASN A 182 -2.63 -5.68 -5.66
N ALA A 183 -1.63 -4.96 -6.14
CA ALA A 183 -1.51 -3.53 -5.88
C ALA A 183 -0.71 -2.79 -6.97
N TRP A 184 -0.70 -1.47 -6.85
CA TRP A 184 0.18 -0.58 -7.58
C TRP A 184 1.17 0.06 -6.61
N ILE A 185 2.47 -0.16 -6.83
CA ILE A 185 3.53 0.58 -6.15
C ILE A 185 3.63 1.95 -6.82
N THR A 186 3.54 2.99 -6.00
CA THR A 186 3.49 4.40 -6.45
C THR A 186 4.66 5.22 -5.96
N GLN A 187 5.37 4.74 -4.93
CA GLN A 187 6.54 5.39 -4.41
C GLN A 187 7.53 4.37 -3.84
N ILE A 188 8.81 4.61 -4.09
CA ILE A 188 9.91 3.95 -3.40
C ILE A 188 10.83 5.05 -2.86
N THR A 189 11.07 5.07 -1.55
CA THR A 189 12.04 5.94 -0.91
C THR A 189 13.26 5.11 -0.50
N ALA A 190 14.45 5.63 -0.77
CA ALA A 190 15.73 5.09 -0.31
C ALA A 190 16.35 6.07 0.71
N SER A 191 16.52 5.62 1.95
CA SER A 191 17.16 6.34 3.04
C SER A 191 18.55 5.75 3.29
N LYS A 192 19.60 6.44 2.82
CA LYS A 192 20.99 5.99 2.93
C LYS A 192 21.54 6.38 4.31
N HIS A 193 21.97 5.39 5.09
CA HIS A 193 22.60 5.55 6.40
C HIS A 193 24.12 5.68 6.25
N LEU A 194 24.60 6.91 6.02
CA LEU A 194 25.99 7.18 5.61
C LEU A 194 27.01 7.10 6.76
N SER A 195 26.55 7.17 8.01
CA SER A 195 27.43 7.09 9.20
C SER A 195 27.66 5.66 9.70
N ASN A 196 26.90 4.69 9.19
CA ASN A 196 27.08 3.28 9.54
C ASN A 196 28.30 2.70 8.83
N ASN A 197 28.89 1.65 9.43
CA ASN A 197 30.04 0.96 8.87
C ASN A 197 29.79 -0.56 8.81
N PRO A 198 29.53 -1.15 7.63
CA PRO A 198 29.39 -0.45 6.34
C PRO A 198 28.11 0.42 6.30
N PRO A 199 28.07 1.44 5.43
CA PRO A 199 26.82 2.15 5.12
C PRO A 199 25.79 1.17 4.56
N PHE A 200 24.52 1.43 4.84
CA PHE A 200 23.41 0.65 4.28
C PHE A 200 22.29 1.58 3.82
N THR A 201 21.37 1.03 3.04
CA THR A 201 20.16 1.74 2.60
C THR A 201 18.96 1.08 3.25
N ASP A 202 18.10 1.91 3.81
CA ASP A 202 16.77 1.54 4.29
C ASP A 202 15.74 1.99 3.24
N TYR A 203 14.84 1.10 2.84
CA TYR A 203 13.81 1.41 1.86
C TYR A 203 12.42 1.48 2.48
N ASP A 204 11.65 2.45 2.00
CA ASP A 204 10.20 2.48 2.17
C ASP A 204 9.51 2.31 0.83
N LEU A 205 8.34 1.67 0.84
CA LEU A 205 7.55 1.38 -0.34
C LEU A 205 6.08 1.71 -0.07
N THR A 206 5.52 2.63 -0.84
CA THR A 206 4.09 2.98 -0.77
C THR A 206 3.36 2.34 -1.94
N PHE A 207 2.24 1.68 -1.64
CA PHE A 207 1.40 1.04 -2.63
C PHE A 207 -0.09 1.28 -2.37
N TYR A 208 -0.87 1.23 -3.43
CA TYR A 208 -2.32 1.40 -3.39
C TYR A 208 -3.00 0.12 -3.85
N SER A 209 -4.05 -0.29 -3.15
CA SER A 209 -4.95 -1.37 -3.62
C SER A 209 -6.13 -0.81 -4.44
N CYS A 210 -6.43 0.47 -4.26
CA CYS A 210 -7.45 1.27 -4.94
C CYS A 210 -7.19 2.75 -4.58
N LYS A 211 -7.90 3.71 -5.19
CA LYS A 211 -7.59 5.14 -5.04
C LYS A 211 -7.73 5.68 -3.60
N GLU A 212 -8.56 5.08 -2.76
CA GLU A 212 -8.78 5.49 -1.36
C GLU A 212 -7.92 4.75 -0.33
N LEU A 213 -7.36 3.59 -0.69
CA LEU A 213 -6.64 2.71 0.23
C LEU A 213 -5.17 2.55 -0.15
N SER A 214 -4.30 3.11 0.69
CA SER A 214 -2.85 2.99 0.58
C SER A 214 -2.23 2.30 1.78
N PHE A 215 -1.07 1.73 1.54
CA PHE A 215 -0.22 1.12 2.54
C PHE A 215 1.21 1.60 2.32
N ARG A 216 1.99 1.60 3.39
CA ARG A 216 3.44 1.79 3.32
C ARG A 216 4.11 0.65 4.08
N PHE A 217 5.18 0.16 3.49
CA PHE A 217 6.11 -0.77 4.08
C PHE A 217 7.41 -0.02 4.35
N GLY A 218 7.91 -0.09 5.57
CA GLY A 218 9.18 0.53 5.97
C GLY A 218 10.17 -0.47 6.52
N HIS A 219 11.41 -0.05 6.70
CA HIS A 219 12.49 -0.92 7.15
C HIS A 219 12.78 -2.11 6.21
N ILE A 220 12.59 -1.88 4.90
CA ILE A 220 12.93 -2.86 3.86
C ILE A 220 14.45 -2.78 3.63
N THR A 221 15.14 -3.91 3.73
CA THR A 221 16.61 -3.97 3.68
C THR A 221 17.16 -4.28 2.29
N SER A 222 16.34 -4.89 1.44
CA SER A 222 16.65 -5.05 0.02
C SER A 222 15.36 -5.00 -0.80
N LEU A 223 15.49 -4.57 -2.04
CA LEU A 223 14.43 -4.60 -3.03
C LEU A 223 14.70 -5.71 -4.06
N SER A 224 13.66 -6.23 -4.70
CA SER A 224 13.80 -7.08 -5.89
C SER A 224 14.35 -6.28 -7.07
N ASP A 225 14.96 -6.97 -8.05
CA ASP A 225 15.54 -6.32 -9.24
C ASP A 225 14.53 -5.43 -9.96
N LYS A 226 13.29 -5.91 -10.13
CA LYS A 226 12.17 -5.16 -10.70
C LYS A 226 11.91 -3.81 -10.01
N LEU A 227 12.08 -3.75 -8.68
CA LEU A 227 11.90 -2.53 -7.89
C LEU A 227 13.14 -1.65 -7.89
N LEU A 228 14.33 -2.25 -7.83
CA LEU A 228 15.60 -1.52 -7.92
C LEU A 228 15.71 -0.76 -9.23
N GLU A 229 15.24 -1.33 -10.34
CA GLU A 229 15.21 -0.68 -11.66
C GLU A 229 14.35 0.59 -11.69
N GLN A 230 13.42 0.78 -10.74
CA GLN A 230 12.59 1.98 -10.65
C GLN A 230 13.26 3.13 -9.90
N LEU A 231 14.38 2.87 -9.20
CA LEU A 231 15.07 3.89 -8.42
C LEU A 231 15.82 4.86 -9.35
N ASN A 232 15.41 6.13 -9.34
CA ASN A 232 16.13 7.22 -10.01
C ASN A 232 16.99 7.99 -9.00
N GLU A 233 18.00 7.33 -8.43
CA GLU A 233 18.88 7.91 -7.41
C GLU A 233 19.77 9.06 -7.92
N GLU A 234 19.90 9.24 -9.23
CA GLU A 234 20.77 10.29 -9.78
C GLU A 234 20.10 11.68 -9.79
N ASN A 235 18.76 11.74 -9.77
CA ASN A 235 18.03 12.99 -10.01
C ASN A 235 17.09 13.40 -8.88
N ASN A 236 16.70 12.50 -7.99
CA ASN A 236 15.68 12.74 -6.96
C ASN A 236 16.17 12.46 -5.54
N CYS A 237 17.40 12.89 -5.22
CA CYS A 237 17.94 12.82 -3.87
C CYS A 237 18.00 14.21 -3.23
N ASP A 238 17.62 14.26 -1.96
CA ASP A 238 17.88 15.39 -1.10
C ASP A 238 19.39 15.59 -0.89
N LYS A 239 19.75 16.79 -0.41
CA LYS A 239 21.08 17.00 0.16
C LYS A 239 21.23 16.10 1.37
N GLU A 240 22.46 15.64 1.60
CA GLU A 240 22.77 14.97 2.86
C GLU A 240 22.41 15.85 4.05
N TYR A 241 21.85 15.23 5.08
CA TYR A 241 21.47 15.88 6.32
C TYR A 241 21.94 15.07 7.52
N GLU A 242 21.99 15.71 8.68
CA GLU A 242 22.40 15.07 9.93
C GLU A 242 21.27 15.19 10.96
N THR A 243 20.96 14.07 11.61
CA THR A 243 20.03 14.03 12.75
C THR A 243 20.47 12.95 13.72
N GLY A 244 20.28 13.18 15.02
CA GLY A 244 20.73 12.22 16.06
C GLY A 244 22.23 11.89 16.01
N GLY A 245 23.07 12.79 15.47
CA GLY A 245 24.51 12.58 15.28
C GLY A 245 24.88 11.60 14.15
N SER A 246 23.92 11.25 13.29
CA SER A 246 24.12 10.39 12.12
C SER A 246 23.77 11.14 10.84
N ARG A 247 24.55 10.89 9.78
CA ARG A 247 24.35 11.43 8.43
C ARG A 247 23.49 10.51 7.58
N PHE A 248 22.58 11.13 6.85
CA PHE A 248 21.61 10.47 6.00
C PHE A 248 21.50 11.17 4.65
N GLN A 249 21.05 10.42 3.64
CA GLN A 249 20.56 10.99 2.39
C GLN A 249 19.27 10.28 2.02
N ARG A 250 18.24 11.03 1.68
CA ARG A 250 16.97 10.48 1.20
C ARG A 250 16.86 10.66 -0.31
N CYS A 251 16.41 9.63 -1.01
CA CYS A 251 16.08 9.67 -2.42
C CYS A 251 14.66 9.11 -2.60
N SER A 252 13.87 9.67 -3.52
CA SER A 252 12.50 9.19 -3.77
C SER A 252 12.23 9.02 -5.26
N SER A 253 11.56 7.93 -5.60
CA SER A 253 10.97 7.72 -6.92
C SER A 253 9.46 7.70 -6.75
N ASP A 254 8.81 8.79 -7.16
CA ASP A 254 7.38 9.04 -6.95
C ASP A 254 6.59 8.87 -8.25
N ASN A 255 5.26 8.83 -8.12
CA ASN A 255 4.32 8.69 -9.24
C ASN A 255 4.58 7.46 -10.12
N LEU A 256 5.07 6.38 -9.49
CA LEU A 256 5.27 5.10 -10.14
C LEU A 256 3.91 4.47 -10.49
N ASN A 257 3.89 3.66 -11.54
CA ASN A 257 2.75 2.83 -11.94
C ASN A 257 3.21 1.38 -12.11
N LEU A 258 3.71 0.80 -11.02
CA LEU A 258 4.24 -0.56 -11.06
C LEU A 258 3.24 -1.54 -10.44
N LYS A 259 2.71 -2.43 -11.27
CA LYS A 259 1.82 -3.49 -10.81
C LYS A 259 2.61 -4.60 -10.13
N VAL A 260 2.10 -5.06 -8.98
CA VAL A 260 2.60 -6.20 -8.24
C VAL A 260 1.46 -7.13 -7.86
N SER A 261 1.76 -8.43 -7.78
CA SER A 261 0.78 -9.46 -7.45
C SER A 261 0.95 -9.98 -6.03
N ALA A 262 -0.15 -10.42 -5.42
CA ALA A 262 -0.08 -11.14 -4.14
C ALA A 262 0.88 -12.33 -4.26
N GLY A 263 1.81 -12.48 -3.31
CA GLY A 263 2.84 -13.54 -3.34
C GLY A 263 4.12 -13.19 -4.07
N GLU A 264 4.16 -12.05 -4.77
CA GLU A 264 5.38 -11.58 -5.40
C GLU A 264 6.42 -11.21 -4.33
N LYS A 265 7.63 -11.80 -4.42
CA LYS A 265 8.74 -11.41 -3.55
C LYS A 265 9.22 -10.02 -3.96
N ILE A 266 9.02 -9.03 -3.10
CA ILE A 266 9.35 -7.63 -3.36
C ILE A 266 10.68 -7.21 -2.73
N GLY A 267 11.22 -7.99 -1.79
CA GLY A 267 12.47 -7.63 -1.12
C GLY A 267 12.83 -8.53 0.05
N THR A 268 13.54 -7.94 1.01
CA THR A 268 13.80 -8.52 2.34
C THR A 268 13.65 -7.47 3.43
N VAL A 269 13.43 -7.91 4.66
CA VAL A 269 13.44 -7.08 5.88
C VAL A 269 14.38 -7.71 6.91
N GLY A 270 14.81 -6.91 7.89
CA GLY A 270 15.77 -7.33 8.91
C GLY A 270 17.19 -7.57 8.36
N GLY A 271 18.10 -7.95 9.26
CA GLY A 271 19.51 -8.21 8.95
C GLY A 271 20.45 -7.01 9.15
N ASN A 272 19.94 -5.79 9.10
CA ASN A 272 20.75 -4.60 9.38
C ASN A 272 20.72 -4.22 10.87
N PRO A 273 21.78 -3.57 11.38
CA PRO A 273 21.78 -3.03 12.74
C PRO A 273 20.61 -2.09 12.99
N ASN A 274 19.95 -2.23 14.14
CA ASN A 274 18.83 -1.41 14.60
C ASN A 274 17.53 -1.48 13.78
N GLN A 275 17.45 -2.31 12.72
CA GLN A 275 16.20 -2.62 12.02
C GLN A 275 15.54 -3.86 12.64
N ASN A 276 14.94 -3.65 13.81
CA ASN A 276 14.40 -4.72 14.64
C ASN A 276 12.96 -5.14 14.27
N ALA A 277 12.25 -4.30 13.55
CA ALA A 277 10.86 -4.53 13.16
C ALA A 277 10.65 -4.23 11.67
N PHE A 278 9.62 -4.87 11.12
CA PHE A 278 9.04 -4.50 9.85
C PHE A 278 7.78 -3.67 10.10
N ASP A 279 7.74 -2.49 9.50
CA ASP A 279 6.74 -1.46 9.79
C ASP A 279 5.67 -1.43 8.70
N ILE A 280 4.41 -1.43 9.11
CA ILE A 280 3.27 -1.43 8.19
C ILE A 280 2.28 -0.32 8.55
N TRP A 281 2.15 0.64 7.64
CA TRP A 281 1.11 1.67 7.67
C TRP A 281 -0.07 1.28 6.76
N ALA A 282 -1.25 1.75 7.11
CA ALA A 282 -2.40 1.77 6.22
C ALA A 282 -3.23 3.04 6.43
N THR A 283 -3.71 3.58 5.31
CA THR A 283 -4.59 4.76 5.27
C THR A 283 -5.77 4.44 4.39
N ASP A 284 -6.99 4.69 4.88
CA ASP A 284 -8.23 4.51 4.13
C ASP A 284 -9.08 5.78 4.18
N LEU A 285 -9.08 6.52 3.07
CA LEU A 285 -9.79 7.79 2.96
C LEU A 285 -11.32 7.66 3.02
N ARG A 286 -11.87 6.43 3.09
CA ARG A 286 -13.30 6.17 3.29
C ARG A 286 -13.70 6.22 4.76
N THR A 287 -12.76 6.08 5.70
CA THR A 287 -13.10 6.10 7.13
C THR A 287 -13.41 7.51 7.62
N GLU A 288 -14.08 7.61 8.76
CA GLU A 288 -14.15 8.89 9.47
C GLU A 288 -12.75 9.36 9.86
N GLU A 289 -12.54 10.68 9.87
CA GLU A 289 -11.31 11.27 10.37
C GLU A 289 -11.12 10.96 11.86
N LEU A 290 -9.91 10.51 12.22
CA LEU A 290 -9.47 10.38 13.59
C LEU A 290 -9.52 11.74 14.31
N GLN A 291 -9.88 11.71 15.58
CA GLN A 291 -10.11 12.91 16.38
C GLN A 291 -8.81 13.40 17.01
N PHE A 292 -8.24 14.48 16.45
CA PHE A 292 -7.05 15.14 17.00
C PHE A 292 -7.42 16.40 17.78
N ALA A 293 -6.61 16.74 18.80
CA ALA A 293 -6.78 17.99 19.54
C ALA A 293 -6.65 19.25 18.64
N ASN A 294 -5.89 19.14 17.54
CA ASN A 294 -5.84 20.14 16.49
C ASN A 294 -5.63 19.42 15.14
N SER A 295 -6.72 19.16 14.41
CA SER A 295 -6.70 18.45 13.13
C SER A 295 -5.95 19.19 12.01
N GLU A 296 -5.83 20.53 12.08
CA GLU A 296 -5.12 21.31 11.05
C GLU A 296 -3.60 21.04 11.03
N ARG A 297 -3.05 20.44 12.10
CA ARG A 297 -1.62 20.09 12.18
C ARG A 297 -1.26 18.79 11.46
N TRP A 298 -2.26 18.01 11.04
CA TRP A 298 -2.06 16.66 10.54
C TRP A 298 -2.47 16.57 9.07
N SER A 299 -1.71 15.79 8.30
CA SER A 299 -2.08 15.46 6.91
C SER A 299 -3.31 14.55 6.90
N ASP A 300 -3.98 14.48 5.75
CA ASP A 300 -5.13 13.58 5.59
C ASP A 300 -4.72 12.11 5.74
N GLU A 301 -3.50 11.75 5.36
CA GLU A 301 -2.92 10.42 5.63
C GLU A 301 -3.03 10.06 7.11
N VAL A 302 -2.59 10.97 7.99
CA VAL A 302 -2.60 10.72 9.44
C VAL A 302 -4.01 10.70 10.02
N LYS A 303 -4.93 11.47 9.43
CA LYS A 303 -6.34 11.52 9.85
C LYS A 303 -7.12 10.25 9.50
N HIS A 304 -6.66 9.50 8.51
CA HIS A 304 -7.34 8.29 8.01
C HIS A 304 -6.53 7.02 8.25
N ASN A 305 -5.65 7.03 9.26
CA ASN A 305 -4.88 5.86 9.64
C ASN A 305 -5.77 4.75 10.19
N VAL A 306 -5.52 3.53 9.72
CA VAL A 306 -6.29 2.33 10.02
C VAL A 306 -5.35 1.16 10.31
N CYS A 307 -5.86 0.10 10.94
CA CYS A 307 -5.06 -1.10 11.14
C CYS A 307 -4.91 -1.85 9.80
N PRO A 308 -3.69 -2.09 9.29
CA PRO A 308 -3.50 -2.81 8.02
C PRO A 308 -4.05 -4.24 8.06
N LEU A 309 -4.14 -4.85 9.25
CA LEU A 309 -4.66 -6.22 9.42
C LEU A 309 -6.17 -6.31 9.11
N ASP A 310 -6.90 -5.19 9.19
CA ASP A 310 -8.34 -5.14 8.90
C ASP A 310 -8.66 -5.32 7.40
N TYR A 311 -7.64 -5.23 6.54
CA TYR A 311 -7.79 -5.34 5.08
C TYR A 311 -7.48 -6.72 4.52
N PHE A 312 -7.19 -7.67 5.42
CA PHE A 312 -6.98 -9.06 5.04
C PHE A 312 -8.29 -9.81 4.79
N ILE A 313 -8.23 -10.83 3.94
CA ILE A 313 -9.33 -11.80 3.81
C ILE A 313 -9.64 -12.44 5.17
N GLU A 314 -10.88 -12.83 5.38
CA GLU A 314 -11.36 -13.36 6.67
C GLU A 314 -10.54 -14.56 7.21
N ALA A 315 -10.04 -15.42 6.32
CA ALA A 315 -9.19 -16.53 6.71
C ALA A 315 -7.88 -16.05 7.35
N GLU A 316 -7.28 -15.00 6.80
CA GLU A 316 -5.97 -14.50 7.25
C GLU A 316 -6.11 -13.57 8.45
N LYS A 317 -7.20 -12.79 8.53
CA LYS A 317 -7.58 -12.08 9.77
C LYS A 317 -7.63 -13.01 10.97
N LYS A 318 -8.25 -14.19 10.81
CA LYS A 318 -8.33 -15.20 11.88
C LYS A 318 -6.96 -15.73 12.28
N ASN A 319 -6.03 -15.88 11.33
CA ASN A 319 -4.64 -16.25 11.64
C ASN A 319 -3.95 -15.16 12.47
N TYR A 320 -4.06 -13.89 12.08
CA TYR A 320 -3.49 -12.78 12.86
C TYR A 320 -4.10 -12.66 14.26
N ILE A 321 -5.42 -12.80 14.40
CA ILE A 321 -6.08 -12.77 15.71
C ILE A 321 -5.56 -13.91 16.59
N LEU A 322 -5.50 -15.14 16.07
CA LEU A 322 -4.97 -16.28 16.83
C LEU A 322 -3.51 -16.06 17.22
N TYR A 323 -2.71 -15.50 16.32
CA TYR A 323 -1.31 -15.19 16.58
C TYR A 323 -1.16 -14.16 17.70
N LEU A 324 -1.96 -13.09 17.66
CA LEU A 324 -1.99 -12.06 18.70
C LEU A 324 -2.44 -12.61 20.06
N GLU A 325 -3.38 -13.55 20.09
CA GLU A 325 -3.91 -14.13 21.33
C GLU A 325 -3.00 -15.20 21.95
N THR A 326 -2.33 -15.99 21.12
CA THR A 326 -1.71 -17.26 21.56
C THR A 326 -0.27 -17.48 21.09
N GLY A 327 0.21 -16.68 20.14
CA GLY A 327 1.45 -16.96 19.41
C GLY A 327 1.37 -18.17 18.46
N ALA A 328 0.17 -18.72 18.25
CA ALA A 328 -0.08 -19.84 17.33
C ALA A 328 -0.82 -19.37 16.06
N ILE A 329 -0.90 -20.25 15.06
CA ILE A 329 -1.65 -20.01 13.81
C ILE A 329 -2.54 -21.22 13.48
N ILE A 330 -3.66 -20.99 12.77
CA ILE A 330 -4.63 -22.05 12.46
C ILE A 330 -4.03 -22.98 11.41
N LYS A 331 -3.43 -22.40 10.36
CA LYS A 331 -2.70 -23.09 9.30
C LYS A 331 -1.90 -22.06 8.50
N GLU A 332 -0.61 -22.30 8.28
CA GLU A 332 0.12 -21.59 7.21
C GLU A 332 -0.61 -21.80 5.88
N PRO A 333 -0.85 -20.77 5.05
CA PRO A 333 -1.34 -20.94 3.70
C PRO A 333 -0.37 -21.81 2.88
N SER A 334 -0.58 -23.12 2.91
CA SER A 334 0.27 -24.10 2.25
C SER A 334 0.14 -23.88 0.74
N ASN A 335 1.17 -23.28 0.13
CA ASN A 335 1.46 -23.06 -1.29
C ASN A 335 1.54 -21.60 -1.78
N GLN A 336 1.41 -20.57 -0.93
CA GLN A 336 1.43 -19.17 -1.42
C GLN A 336 2.83 -18.56 -1.60
N PHE A 337 3.87 -19.17 -1.00
CA PHE A 337 5.28 -18.77 -1.17
C PHE A 337 6.04 -19.69 -2.14
N ALA A 338 5.32 -20.49 -2.95
CA ALA A 338 5.96 -21.35 -3.94
C ALA A 338 6.54 -20.50 -5.08
N ALA A 339 7.83 -20.70 -5.32
CA ALA A 339 8.64 -20.01 -6.31
C ALA A 339 7.94 -19.88 -7.67
N GLN A 340 7.84 -18.65 -8.17
CA GLN A 340 7.83 -18.36 -9.60
C GLN A 340 9.26 -17.97 -10.01
#